data_AF-A0A371K7G7-F1
#
_entry.id   AF-A0A371K7G7-F1
#
_cell.length_a   1.000
_cell.length_b   1.000
_cell.length_c   1.000
_cell.angle_alpha   90.00
_cell.angle_beta   90.00
_cell.angle_gamma   90.00
#
_symmetry.space_group_name_H-M   'P 1'
#
loop_
_entity.id
_entity.type
_entity.pdbx_description
1 polymer ?
#
loop_
_entity_poly.entity_id
_entity_poly.type
_entity_poly.pdbx_seq_one_letter_code
_entity_poly.pdbx_strand_id
1 'polypeptide(L)'
;GAFTTIFVQGRSFTAAWTVFLDGTAPETGTALVNDLLASGGISGSAWTIAVVVAALSLGGLLERTGVLAVLAHHLATAVRGQRSLVVGTGISAIFVNAFSAQQYMSIVVLGLTLRNLYDEYGLTSDDLSQAIESAGTPTGALFPWHAGAVYMSAVF
;
A
#
# COMPACT_ATOMS: atom_id res chain seq x y z
N GLY A 1 -11.68 5.80 -18.55
CA GLY A 1 -10.54 6.72 -18.30
C GLY A 1 -10.52 7.83 -19.33
N ALA A 2 -9.75 8.91 -19.13
CA ALA A 2 -9.77 10.09 -20.01
C ALA A 2 -9.59 9.75 -21.50
N PHE A 3 -8.70 8.80 -21.82
CA PHE A 3 -8.52 8.30 -23.19
C PHE A 3 -9.79 7.71 -23.80
N THR A 4 -10.49 6.81 -23.10
CA THR A 4 -11.74 6.22 -23.60
C THR A 4 -12.84 7.29 -23.75
N THR A 5 -12.88 8.26 -22.84
CA THR A 5 -13.85 9.37 -22.91
C THR A 5 -13.62 10.26 -24.14
N ILE A 6 -12.36 10.50 -24.51
CA ILE A 6 -12.02 11.33 -25.67
C ILE A 6 -12.21 10.55 -26.99
N PHE A 7 -11.61 9.36 -27.10
CA PHE A 7 -11.52 8.64 -28.37
C PHE A 7 -12.72 7.76 -28.68
N VAL A 8 -13.39 7.21 -27.65
CA VAL A 8 -14.53 6.30 -27.84
C VAL A 8 -15.86 7.03 -27.66
N GLN A 9 -15.95 7.91 -26.65
CA GLN A 9 -17.19 8.65 -26.36
C GLN A 9 -17.27 10.00 -27.09
N GLY A 10 -16.22 10.39 -27.83
CA GLY A 10 -16.19 11.63 -28.60
C GLY A 10 -16.32 12.90 -27.77
N ARG A 11 -16.00 12.85 -26.47
CA ARG A 11 -16.08 14.01 -25.57
C ARG A 11 -14.84 14.87 -25.68
N SER A 12 -14.98 16.17 -25.42
CA SER A 12 -13.84 17.08 -25.39
C SER A 12 -12.86 16.71 -24.27
N PHE A 13 -11.59 17.09 -24.45
CA PHE A 13 -10.58 16.98 -23.40
C PHE A 13 -11.04 17.67 -22.11
N THR A 14 -11.66 18.86 -22.22
CA THR A 14 -12.16 19.61 -21.06
C THR A 14 -13.21 18.82 -20.27
N ALA A 15 -14.13 18.14 -20.94
CA ALA A 15 -15.13 17.30 -20.28
C ALA A 15 -14.48 16.08 -19.59
N ALA A 16 -13.52 15.43 -20.25
CA ALA A 16 -12.76 14.33 -19.65
C ALA A 16 -11.94 14.79 -18.43
N TRP A 17 -11.38 16.00 -18.50
CA TRP A 17 -10.60 16.61 -17.43
C TRP A 17 -11.46 17.01 -16.22
N THR A 18 -12.63 17.59 -16.45
CA THR A 18 -13.59 17.89 -15.38
C THR A 18 -14.05 16.62 -14.67
N VAL A 19 -14.41 15.57 -15.41
CA VAL A 19 -14.78 14.27 -14.80
C VAL A 19 -13.62 13.64 -14.03
N PHE A 20 -12.38 13.85 -14.48
CA PHE A 20 -11.21 13.39 -13.75
C PHE A 20 -11.00 14.14 -12.42
N LEU A 21 -11.22 15.46 -12.42
CA LEU A 21 -11.06 16.29 -11.23
C LEU A 21 -12.21 16.12 -10.24
N ASP A 22 -13.45 16.24 -10.71
CA ASP A 22 -14.65 16.35 -9.87
C ASP A 22 -15.46 15.04 -9.81
N GLY A 23 -15.12 14.06 -10.64
CA GLY A 23 -15.73 12.75 -10.64
C GLY A 23 -16.99 12.63 -11.50
N THR A 24 -17.88 11.72 -11.11
CA THR A 24 -19.04 11.27 -11.89
C THR A 24 -20.33 11.36 -11.07
N ALA A 25 -21.41 11.79 -11.72
CA ALA A 25 -22.77 11.80 -11.16
C ALA A 25 -23.75 11.15 -12.17
N PRO A 26 -23.80 9.80 -12.22
CA PRO A 26 -24.65 9.09 -13.16
C PRO A 26 -26.11 9.10 -12.72
N GLU A 27 -27.02 9.31 -13.68
CA GLU A 27 -28.46 9.20 -13.48
C GLU A 27 -29.00 7.99 -14.26
N THR A 28 -29.09 6.86 -13.58
CA THR A 28 -29.73 5.63 -14.07
C THR A 28 -31.07 5.41 -13.37
N GLY A 29 -31.83 4.41 -13.83
CA GLY A 29 -33.12 4.05 -13.22
C GLY A 29 -33.03 3.40 -11.83
N THR A 30 -31.83 3.20 -11.27
CA THR A 30 -31.66 2.58 -9.94
C THR A 30 -30.66 3.37 -9.10
N ALA A 31 -31.02 3.65 -7.84
CA ALA A 31 -30.12 4.35 -6.92
C ALA A 31 -28.82 3.57 -6.68
N LEU A 32 -28.90 2.24 -6.56
CA LEU A 32 -27.73 1.38 -6.37
C LEU A 32 -26.67 1.55 -7.47
N VAL A 33 -27.09 1.59 -8.75
CA VAL A 33 -26.14 1.77 -9.86
C VAL A 33 -25.59 3.19 -9.87
N ASN A 34 -26.38 4.19 -9.47
CA ASN A 34 -25.90 5.56 -9.35
C ASN A 34 -24.81 5.66 -8.28
N ASP A 35 -25.03 5.04 -7.11
CA ASP A 35 -24.04 5.04 -6.01
C ASP A 35 -22.76 4.30 -6.40
N LEU A 36 -22.86 3.15 -7.10
CA LEU A 36 -21.69 2.38 -7.53
C LEU A 36 -20.86 3.08 -8.62
N LEU A 37 -21.50 3.91 -9.46
CA LEU A 37 -20.84 4.60 -10.56
C LEU A 37 -20.51 6.07 -10.22
N ALA A 38 -21.02 6.60 -9.12
CA ALA A 38 -20.67 7.91 -8.61
C ALA A 38 -19.23 7.91 -8.09
N SER A 39 -18.52 9.00 -8.35
CA SER A 39 -17.16 9.20 -7.83
C SER A 39 -16.94 10.68 -7.57
N GLY A 40 -16.10 11.01 -6.59
CA GLY A 40 -15.73 12.41 -6.30
C GLY A 40 -14.48 12.90 -7.06
N GLY A 41 -13.90 12.07 -7.93
CA GLY A 41 -12.65 12.38 -8.63
C GLY A 41 -11.47 12.64 -7.68
N ILE A 42 -10.52 13.45 -8.14
CA ILE A 42 -9.39 13.92 -7.32
C ILE A 42 -9.87 14.80 -6.17
N SER A 43 -10.83 15.70 -6.43
CA SER A 43 -11.36 16.64 -5.44
C SER A 43 -11.94 15.91 -4.22
N GLY A 44 -12.76 14.87 -4.45
CA GLY A 44 -13.32 14.02 -3.39
C GLY A 44 -12.27 13.18 -2.65
N SER A 45 -11.12 12.93 -3.27
CA SER A 45 -10.01 12.17 -2.68
C SER A 45 -8.93 13.06 -2.03
N ALA A 46 -9.13 14.39 -1.98
CA ALA A 46 -8.10 15.32 -1.52
C ALA A 46 -7.64 15.07 -0.08
N TRP A 47 -8.57 14.70 0.81
CA TRP A 47 -8.25 14.31 2.19
C TRP A 47 -7.37 13.05 2.23
N THR A 48 -7.75 12.01 1.47
CA THR A 48 -6.97 10.78 1.34
C THR A 48 -5.56 11.05 0.86
N ILE A 49 -5.42 11.89 -0.17
CA ILE A 49 -4.11 12.30 -0.70
C ILE A 49 -3.28 12.99 0.38
N ALA A 50 -3.87 13.91 1.15
CA ALA A 50 -3.17 14.62 2.22
C ALA A 50 -2.63 13.67 3.30
N VAL A 51 -3.46 12.71 3.75
CA VAL A 51 -3.04 11.69 4.73
C VAL A 51 -1.93 10.82 4.16
N VAL A 52 -2.05 10.37 2.91
CA VAL A 52 -1.02 9.56 2.24
C VAL A 52 0.31 10.33 2.16
N VAL A 53 0.29 11.60 1.75
CA VAL A 53 1.51 12.41 1.66
C VAL A 53 2.17 12.61 3.03
N ALA A 54 1.38 12.87 4.07
CA ALA A 54 1.89 13.00 5.44
C ALA A 54 2.50 11.68 5.93
N ALA A 55 1.85 10.56 5.66
CA ALA A 55 2.30 9.24 6.07
C ALA A 55 3.57 8.80 5.32
N LEU A 56 3.66 9.05 4.01
CA LEU A 56 4.88 8.83 3.21
C LEU A 56 6.05 9.68 3.72
N SER A 57 5.79 10.93 4.11
CA SER A 57 6.81 11.81 4.69
C SER A 57 7.37 11.25 6.01
N LEU A 58 6.49 10.72 6.86
CA LEU A 58 6.89 10.03 8.09
C LEU A 58 7.68 8.74 7.80
N GLY A 59 7.18 7.90 6.89
CA GLY A 59 7.85 6.68 6.48
C GLY A 59 9.27 6.93 5.94
N GLY A 60 9.44 7.95 5.10
CA GLY A 60 10.75 8.36 4.59
C GLY A 60 11.68 8.89 5.68
N LEU A 61 11.17 9.58 6.71
CA LEU A 61 11.96 10.02 7.86
C LEU A 61 12.46 8.81 8.68
N LEU A 62 11.59 7.83 8.94
CA LEU A 62 11.93 6.61 9.68
C LEU A 62 12.95 5.75 8.91
N GLU A 63 12.88 5.74 7.59
CA GLU A 63 13.87 5.09 6.73
C GLU A 63 15.23 5.82 6.82
N ARG A 64 15.25 7.14 6.63
CA ARG A 64 16.48 7.95 6.63
C ARG A 64 17.19 7.98 7.99
N THR A 65 16.43 7.87 9.07
CA THR A 65 16.98 7.77 10.44
C THR A 65 17.47 6.37 10.79
N GLY A 66 17.25 5.38 9.92
CA GLY A 66 17.66 3.99 10.13
C GLY A 66 16.79 3.22 11.12
N VAL A 67 15.68 3.79 11.59
CA VAL A 67 14.76 3.13 12.54
C VAL A 67 14.22 1.83 11.95
N LEU A 68 13.84 1.83 10.66
CA LEU A 68 13.35 0.62 9.99
C LEU A 68 14.43 -0.49 9.92
N ALA A 69 15.69 -0.12 9.68
CA ALA A 69 16.80 -1.07 9.63
C ALA A 69 17.13 -1.66 11.02
N VAL A 70 17.09 -0.83 12.07
CA VAL A 70 17.30 -1.29 13.46
C VAL A 70 16.20 -2.25 13.90
N LEU A 71 14.93 -1.94 13.58
CA LEU A 71 13.80 -2.81 13.85
C LEU A 71 13.93 -4.16 13.14
N ALA A 72 14.26 -4.14 11.83
CA ALA A 72 14.48 -5.36 11.07
C ALA A 72 15.64 -6.19 11.64
N HIS A 73 16.74 -5.54 12.06
CA HIS A 73 17.89 -6.22 12.65
C HIS A 73 17.56 -6.85 14.01
N HIS A 74 16.83 -6.15 14.89
CA HIS A 74 16.42 -6.70 16.19
C HIS A 74 15.44 -7.88 16.05
N LEU A 75 14.57 -7.84 15.04
CA LEU A 75 13.69 -8.96 14.74
C LEU A 75 14.47 -10.15 14.16
N ALA A 76 15.51 -9.90 13.36
CA ALA A 76 16.40 -10.93 12.86
C ALA A 76 17.23 -11.60 13.98
N THR A 77 17.69 -10.86 15.00
CA THR A 77 18.46 -11.45 16.12
C THR A 77 17.60 -12.30 17.07
N ALA A 78 16.27 -12.15 17.04
CA ALA A 78 15.35 -13.01 17.77
C ALA A 78 15.14 -14.40 17.11
N VAL A 79 15.65 -14.59 15.89
CA VAL A 79 15.49 -15.83 15.12
C VAL A 79 16.41 -16.92 15.66
N ARG A 80 15.82 -18.04 16.06
CA ARG A 80 16.56 -19.22 16.58
C ARG A 80 16.47 -20.47 15.68
N GLY A 81 15.90 -20.34 14.49
CA GLY A 81 15.68 -21.46 13.57
C GLY A 81 14.84 -21.10 12.34
N GLN A 82 14.75 -22.01 11.38
CA GLN A 82 14.08 -21.81 10.08
C GLN A 82 12.61 -21.38 10.20
N ARG A 83 11.83 -22.01 11.10
CA ARG A 83 10.43 -21.60 11.37
C ARG A 83 10.34 -20.23 12.03
N SER A 84 11.27 -19.94 12.94
CA SER A 84 11.35 -18.64 13.60
C SER A 84 11.72 -17.52 12.63
N LEU A 85 12.49 -17.84 11.58
CA LEU A 85 12.88 -16.90 10.54
C LEU A 85 11.67 -16.49 9.70
N VAL A 86 10.86 -17.47 9.26
CA VAL A 86 9.63 -17.20 8.51
C VAL A 86 8.63 -16.38 9.33
N VAL A 87 8.38 -16.78 10.59
CA VAL A 87 7.48 -16.03 11.48
C VAL A 87 8.02 -14.63 11.78
N GLY A 88 9.32 -14.51 12.07
CA GLY A 88 9.98 -13.24 12.31
C GLY A 88 9.93 -12.31 11.10
N THR A 89 10.04 -12.86 9.90
CA THR A 89 9.88 -12.13 8.63
C THR A 89 8.46 -11.59 8.48
N GLY A 90 7.45 -12.42 8.75
CA GLY A 90 6.06 -11.99 8.73
C GLY A 90 5.77 -10.87 9.73
N ILE A 91 6.23 -11.02 10.98
CA ILE A 91 6.11 -9.98 12.01
C ILE A 91 6.83 -8.69 11.57
N SER A 92 8.03 -8.82 11.00
CA SER A 92 8.79 -7.68 10.47
C SER A 92 8.04 -6.97 9.36
N ALA A 93 7.40 -7.73 8.45
CA ALA A 93 6.59 -7.16 7.38
C ALA A 93 5.43 -6.33 7.96
N ILE A 94 4.73 -6.84 8.96
CA ILE A 94 3.64 -6.11 9.62
C ILE A 94 4.15 -4.80 10.24
N PHE A 95 5.26 -4.85 10.98
CA PHE A 95 5.82 -3.65 11.62
C PHE A 95 6.32 -2.64 10.61
N VAL A 96 7.11 -3.07 9.62
CA VAL A 96 7.61 -2.15 8.59
C VAL A 96 6.43 -1.54 7.84
N ASN A 97 5.38 -2.31 7.52
CA ASN A 97 4.19 -1.78 6.86
C ASN A 97 3.40 -0.79 7.73
N ALA A 98 3.31 -1.05 9.04
CA ALA A 98 2.70 -0.13 10.01
C ALA A 98 3.44 1.22 10.06
N PHE A 99 4.78 1.21 10.00
CA PHE A 99 5.59 2.42 10.16
C PHE A 99 5.89 3.15 8.83
N SER A 100 6.09 2.42 7.74
CA SER A 100 6.38 3.01 6.44
C SER A 100 5.14 3.66 5.81
N ALA A 101 3.94 3.26 6.25
CA ALA A 101 2.66 3.61 5.65
C ALA A 101 2.52 3.25 4.15
N GLN A 102 3.44 2.45 3.63
CA GLN A 102 3.49 2.00 2.24
C GLN A 102 3.99 0.55 2.12
N GLN A 103 3.23 -0.26 1.39
CA GLN A 103 3.53 -1.67 1.17
C GLN A 103 4.86 -1.91 0.43
N TYR A 104 5.21 -1.04 -0.53
CA TYR A 104 6.44 -1.17 -1.31
C TYR A 104 7.70 -1.25 -0.43
N MET A 105 7.78 -0.39 0.59
CA MET A 105 8.96 -0.33 1.47
C MET A 105 9.08 -1.58 2.35
N SER A 106 7.94 -2.11 2.80
CA SER A 106 7.91 -3.37 3.55
C SER A 106 8.47 -4.54 2.73
N ILE A 107 8.18 -4.57 1.44
CA ILE A 107 8.64 -5.66 0.57
C ILE A 107 10.14 -5.52 0.29
N VAL A 108 10.58 -4.35 -0.16
CA VAL A 108 11.96 -4.16 -0.61
C VAL A 108 12.96 -4.20 0.54
N VAL A 109 12.70 -3.51 1.64
CA VAL A 109 13.65 -3.44 2.77
C VAL A 109 13.85 -4.82 3.38
N LEU A 110 12.77 -5.58 3.59
CA LEU A 110 12.88 -6.92 4.18
C LEU A 110 13.47 -7.91 3.20
N GLY A 111 13.11 -7.82 1.92
CA GLY A 111 13.71 -8.63 0.86
C GLY A 111 15.22 -8.46 0.81
N LEU A 112 15.73 -7.24 0.91
CA LEU A 112 17.17 -6.97 0.91
C LEU A 112 17.86 -7.32 2.25
N THR A 113 17.20 -7.06 3.38
CA THR A 113 17.79 -7.24 4.72
C THR A 113 17.87 -8.71 5.12
N LEU A 114 16.87 -9.51 4.77
CA LEU A 114 16.73 -10.89 5.25
C LEU A 114 17.21 -11.94 4.25
N ARG A 115 17.52 -11.57 3.01
CA ARG A 115 17.97 -12.50 1.96
C ARG A 115 19.14 -13.38 2.40
N ASN A 116 20.21 -12.77 2.93
CA ASN A 116 21.39 -13.53 3.36
C ASN A 116 21.05 -14.50 4.51
N LEU A 117 20.14 -14.11 5.41
CA LEU A 117 19.67 -14.98 6.49
C LEU A 117 18.87 -16.17 5.95
N TYR A 118 18.03 -15.98 4.92
CA TYR A 118 17.32 -17.08 4.29
C TYR A 118 18.29 -18.06 3.63
N ASP A 119 19.29 -17.56 2.91
CA ASP A 119 20.33 -18.37 2.28
C ASP A 119 21.14 -19.18 3.32
N GLU A 120 21.52 -18.56 4.46
CA GLU A 120 22.25 -19.22 5.56
C GLU A 120 21.45 -20.37 6.22
N TYR A 121 20.12 -20.24 6.28
CA TYR A 121 19.23 -21.26 6.82
C TYR A 121 18.74 -22.26 5.76
N GLY A 122 19.29 -22.21 4.54
CA GLY A 122 18.94 -23.13 3.45
C GLY A 122 17.52 -22.93 2.89
N LEU A 123 16.95 -21.74 3.07
CA LEU A 123 15.67 -21.33 2.50
C LEU A 123 15.87 -20.62 1.16
N THR A 124 14.84 -20.64 0.32
CA THR A 124 14.88 -20.00 -0.99
C THR A 124 14.41 -18.55 -0.94
N SER A 125 14.74 -17.77 -1.98
CA SER A 125 14.19 -16.42 -2.16
C SER A 125 12.67 -16.43 -2.34
N ASP A 126 12.09 -17.54 -2.81
CA ASP A 126 10.64 -17.70 -2.95
C ASP A 126 9.98 -17.83 -1.58
N ASP A 127 10.60 -18.57 -0.64
CA ASP A 127 10.14 -18.67 0.75
C ASP A 127 10.15 -17.29 1.44
N LEU A 128 11.17 -16.47 1.17
CA LEU A 128 11.26 -15.09 1.67
C LEU A 128 10.14 -14.23 1.11
N SER A 129 9.96 -14.26 -0.22
CA SER A 129 8.90 -13.50 -0.90
C SER A 129 7.51 -13.88 -0.38
N GLN A 130 7.24 -15.18 -0.24
CA GLN A 130 5.97 -15.68 0.29
C GLN A 130 5.74 -15.25 1.73
N ALA A 131 6.77 -15.30 2.59
CA ALA A 131 6.67 -14.87 3.98
C ALA A 131 6.38 -13.36 4.11
N ILE A 132 7.02 -12.54 3.28
CA ILE A 132 6.78 -11.10 3.22
C ILE A 132 5.38 -10.81 2.71
N GLU A 133 4.96 -11.42 1.60
CA GLU A 133 3.68 -11.13 0.96
C GLU A 133 2.49 -11.58 1.81
N SER A 134 2.60 -12.76 2.44
CA SER A 134 1.54 -13.34 3.27
C SER A 134 1.21 -12.51 4.52
N ALA A 135 2.18 -11.73 5.03
CA ALA A 135 1.98 -10.89 6.20
C ALA A 135 1.89 -9.39 5.84
N GLY A 136 2.68 -8.91 4.90
CA GLY A 136 2.75 -7.51 4.51
C GLY A 136 1.47 -7.03 3.83
N THR A 137 1.06 -7.68 2.75
CA THR A 137 -0.07 -7.24 1.92
C THR A 137 -1.40 -7.15 2.67
N PRO A 138 -1.85 -8.18 3.41
CA PRO A 138 -3.15 -8.11 4.09
C PRO A 138 -3.16 -7.14 5.27
N THR A 139 -2.01 -6.87 5.91
CA THR A 139 -1.98 -6.01 7.11
C THR A 139 -1.94 -4.52 6.81
N GLY A 140 -1.62 -4.11 5.57
CA GLY A 140 -1.67 -2.71 5.18
C GLY A 140 -3.06 -2.07 5.38
N ALA A 141 -4.14 -2.84 5.18
CA ALA A 141 -5.51 -2.35 5.39
C ALA A 141 -5.86 -2.10 6.87
N LEU A 142 -5.09 -2.65 7.81
CA LEU A 142 -5.38 -2.56 9.25
C LEU A 142 -4.92 -1.24 9.87
N PHE A 143 -3.99 -0.53 9.22
CA PHE A 143 -3.40 0.70 9.76
C PHE A 143 -4.08 1.92 9.13
N PRO A 144 -4.78 2.77 9.90
CA PRO A 144 -5.62 3.84 9.34
C PRO A 144 -4.83 4.95 8.65
N TRP A 145 -3.50 4.98 8.80
CA TRP A 145 -2.59 5.90 8.11
C TRP A 145 -1.88 5.25 6.91
N HIS A 146 -2.10 3.96 6.65
CA HIS A 146 -1.54 3.29 5.47
C HIS A 146 -2.36 3.61 4.23
N ALA A 147 -1.69 3.87 3.10
CA ALA A 147 -2.32 4.40 1.90
C ALA A 147 -3.52 3.57 1.40
N GLY A 148 -3.40 2.24 1.43
CA GLY A 148 -4.50 1.35 1.07
C GLY A 148 -5.71 1.45 2.00
N ALA A 149 -5.48 1.60 3.31
CA ALA A 149 -6.55 1.71 4.30
C ALA A 149 -7.31 3.04 4.17
N VAL A 150 -6.57 4.15 4.01
CA VAL A 150 -7.16 5.49 3.82
C VAL A 150 -7.98 5.55 2.54
N TYR A 151 -7.52 4.89 1.47
CA TYR A 151 -8.32 4.79 0.25
C TYR A 151 -9.60 3.98 0.47
N MET A 152 -9.49 2.80 1.10
CA MET A 152 -10.65 1.95 1.37
C MET A 152 -11.68 2.61 2.30
N SER A 153 -11.25 3.40 3.29
CA SER A 153 -12.17 4.10 4.20
C SER A 153 -12.79 5.38 3.64
N ALA A 154 -12.27 5.90 2.53
CA ALA A 154 -12.79 7.11 1.89
C ALA A 154 -13.71 6.80 0.71
N VAL A 155 -13.54 5.62 0.09
CA VAL A 155 -14.31 5.18 -1.09
C VAL A 155 -15.48 4.28 -0.72
N PHE A 156 -15.40 3.56 0.41
CA PHE A 156 -16.50 2.78 1.00
C PHE A 156 -17.01 3.43 2.27
#